data_AF-A0A1I4S4R3-F1
#
_entry.id   AF-A0A1I4S4R3-F1
#
_cell.length_a   1.000
_cell.length_b   1.000
_cell.length_c   1.000
_cell.angle_alpha   90.00
_cell.angle_beta   90.00
_cell.angle_gamma   90.00
#
_symmetry.space_group_name_H-M   'P 1'
#
loop_
_entity.id
_entity.type
_entity.pdbx_description
1 polymer ?
#
loop_
_entity_poly.entity_id
_entity_poly.type
_entity_poly.pdbx_seq_one_letter_code
_entity_poly.pdbx_strand_id
1 'polypeptide(L)'
;MLFDEPTSALDPELVGEVLKVIQGLAEEGRTMIMVTHEMSLARTVSNQVLFLHQGRVEEEGAPQDVLGNPKSERLQQFLSGNLK
;
A
#
# COMPACT_ATOMS: atom_id res chain seq x y z
N MET A 1 1.52 -14.93 2.31
CA MET A 1 2.72 -14.50 1.57
C MET A 1 3.13 -13.12 2.05
N LEU A 2 4.42 -12.83 2.13
CA LEU A 2 4.95 -11.54 2.59
C LEU A 2 5.72 -10.91 1.43
N PHE A 3 5.37 -9.68 1.06
CA PHE A 3 6.06 -8.89 0.05
C PHE A 3 6.67 -7.67 0.70
N ASP A 4 7.98 -7.48 0.54
CA ASP A 4 8.70 -6.31 1.05
C ASP A 4 9.14 -5.47 -0.13
N GLU A 5 8.41 -4.38 -0.38
CA GLU A 5 8.62 -3.45 -1.50
C GLU A 5 8.97 -4.13 -2.84
N PRO A 6 8.11 -5.03 -3.36
CA PRO A 6 8.47 -5.93 -4.46
C PRO A 6 8.81 -5.22 -5.78
N THR A 7 8.50 -3.93 -5.89
CA THR A 7 8.69 -3.11 -7.09
C THR A 7 9.79 -2.05 -6.94
N SER A 8 10.40 -1.88 -5.77
CA SER A 8 11.32 -0.75 -5.50
C SER A 8 12.64 -0.79 -6.27
N ALA A 9 13.10 -1.98 -6.66
CA ALA A 9 14.34 -2.18 -7.41
C ALA A 9 14.12 -2.42 -8.92
N LEU A 10 12.89 -2.23 -9.40
CA LEU A 10 12.53 -2.50 -10.78
C LEU A 10 12.47 -1.20 -11.59
N ASP A 11 12.78 -1.32 -12.89
CA ASP A 11 12.55 -0.24 -13.83
C ASP A 11 11.05 0.10 -13.89
N PRO A 12 10.66 1.40 -14.02
CA PRO A 12 9.26 1.82 -14.01
C PRO A 12 8.37 1.09 -15.03
N GLU A 13 8.95 0.67 -16.15
CA GLU A 13 8.26 -0.07 -17.22
C GLU A 13 7.81 -1.48 -16.78
N LEU A 14 8.54 -2.10 -15.84
CA LEU A 14 8.31 -3.48 -15.38
C LEU A 14 7.41 -3.55 -14.14
N VAL A 15 7.23 -2.44 -13.42
CA VAL A 15 6.38 -2.36 -12.22
C VAL A 15 4.99 -2.91 -12.50
N GLY A 16 4.37 -2.51 -13.62
CA GLY A 16 3.02 -2.93 -13.98
C GLY A 16 2.86 -4.45 -14.16
N GLU A 17 3.90 -5.16 -14.60
CA GLU A 17 3.83 -6.62 -14.76
C GLU A 17 3.83 -7.33 -13.41
N VAL A 18 4.67 -6.89 -12.48
CA VAL A 18 4.72 -7.44 -11.12
C VAL A 18 3.43 -7.16 -10.36
N LEU A 19 2.88 -5.95 -10.50
CA LEU A 19 1.59 -5.60 -9.89
C LEU A 19 0.45 -6.51 -10.35
N LYS A 20 0.41 -6.87 -11.65
CA LYS A 20 -0.61 -7.79 -12.19
C LYS A 20 -0.50 -9.19 -11.58
N VAL A 21 0.71 -9.70 -11.38
CA VAL A 21 0.91 -11.01 -10.72
C VAL A 21 0.42 -10.96 -9.27
N ILE A 22 0.77 -9.91 -8.53
CA ILE A 22 0.31 -9.70 -7.15
C ILE A 22 -1.22 -9.63 -7.08
N GLN A 23 -1.85 -8.90 -8.01
CA GLN A 23 -3.30 -8.80 -8.10
C GLN A 23 -3.94 -10.17 -8.37
N GLY A 24 -3.41 -10.96 -9.32
CA GLY A 24 -3.94 -12.30 -9.60
C GLY A 24 -3.87 -13.23 -8.37
N LEU A 25 -2.79 -13.15 -7.60
CA LEU A 25 -2.65 -13.90 -6.34
C LEU A 25 -3.69 -13.48 -5.29
N ALA A 26 -4.03 -12.20 -5.23
CA ALA A 26 -5.06 -11.71 -4.33
C ALA A 26 -6.47 -12.15 -4.77
N GLU A 27 -6.74 -12.14 -6.08
CA GLU A 27 -8.01 -12.61 -6.68
C GLU A 27 -8.23 -14.11 -6.46
N GLU A 28 -7.16 -14.90 -6.40
CA GLU A 28 -7.20 -16.32 -5.99
C GLU A 28 -7.58 -16.53 -4.51
N GLY A 29 -7.72 -15.46 -3.72
CA GLY A 29 -8.06 -15.52 -2.30
C GLY A 29 -6.88 -15.85 -1.38
N ARG A 30 -5.65 -15.60 -1.83
CA ARG A 30 -4.46 -15.85 -1.00
C ARG A 30 -4.30 -14.77 0.06
N THR A 31 -3.95 -15.18 1.27
CA THR A 31 -3.60 -14.24 2.35
C THR A 31 -2.22 -13.64 2.12
N MET A 32 -2.16 -12.31 2.05
CA MET A 32 -0.96 -11.55 1.68
C MET A 32 -0.77 -10.37 2.64
N ILE A 33 0.49 -10.12 3.01
CA ILE A 33 0.93 -8.88 3.65
C ILE A 33 1.97 -8.25 2.73
N MET A 34 1.86 -6.95 2.51
CA MET A 34 2.70 -6.25 1.56
C MET A 34 3.08 -4.87 2.09
N VAL A 35 4.37 -4.56 2.02
CA VAL A 35 4.92 -3.21 2.19
C VAL A 35 5.10 -2.61 0.80
N THR A 36 4.56 -1.41 0.57
CA THR A 36 4.66 -0.74 -0.72
C THR A 36 4.52 0.76 -0.58
N HIS A 37 5.19 1.51 -1.47
CA HIS A 37 4.96 2.94 -1.69
C HIS A 37 3.96 3.19 -2.85
N GLU A 38 3.52 2.15 -3.55
CA GLU A 38 2.57 2.24 -4.66
C GLU A 38 1.12 2.36 -4.15
N MET A 39 0.66 3.58 -3.91
CA MET A 39 -0.68 3.85 -3.37
C MET A 39 -1.81 3.30 -4.24
N SER A 40 -1.63 3.28 -5.56
CA SER A 40 -2.61 2.72 -6.50
C SER A 40 -2.85 1.22 -6.25
N LEU A 41 -1.80 0.49 -5.89
CA LEU A 41 -1.87 -0.92 -5.55
C LEU A 41 -2.59 -1.12 -4.21
N ALA A 42 -2.20 -0.36 -3.19
CA ALA A 42 -2.82 -0.41 -1.87
C ALA A 42 -4.32 -0.08 -1.93
N ARG A 43 -4.75 0.82 -2.82
CA ARG A 43 -6.17 1.13 -3.04
C ARG A 43 -6.94 0.01 -3.75
N THR A 44 -6.31 -0.71 -4.67
CA THR A 44 -6.99 -1.64 -5.58
C THR A 44 -7.03 -3.07 -5.04
N VAL A 45 -5.96 -3.52 -4.38
CA VAL A 45 -5.77 -4.93 -4.03
C VAL A 45 -5.95 -5.19 -2.54
N SER A 46 -5.70 -4.20 -1.68
CA SER A 46 -5.73 -4.43 -0.23
C SER A 46 -7.16 -4.46 0.31
N ASN A 47 -7.44 -5.39 1.22
CA ASN A 47 -8.67 -5.36 2.02
C ASN A 47 -8.53 -4.45 3.25
N GLN A 48 -7.30 -4.29 3.74
CA GLN A 48 -6.94 -3.46 4.89
C GLN A 48 -5.62 -2.75 4.60
N VAL A 49 -5.50 -1.51 5.04
CA VAL A 49 -4.29 -0.68 4.95
C VAL A 49 -3.86 -0.29 6.35
N LEU A 50 -2.56 -0.35 6.60
CA LEU A 50 -1.92 0.12 7.83
C LEU A 50 -0.90 1.19 7.46
N PHE A 51 -1.02 2.35 8.08
CA PHE A 51 -0.02 3.41 8.03
C PHE A 51 0.87 3.33 9.27
N LEU A 52 2.15 3.05 9.05
CA LEU A 52 3.14 2.99 10.12
C LEU A 52 3.89 4.33 10.24
N HIS A 53 3.98 4.85 11.45
CA HIS A 53 4.79 6.01 11.79
C HIS A 53 5.56 5.76 13.09
N GLN A 54 6.87 6.01 13.07
CA GLN A 54 7.77 5.83 14.25
C GLN A 54 7.63 4.46 14.94
N GLY A 55 7.50 3.39 14.14
CA GLY A 55 7.36 2.03 14.65
C GLY A 55 6.00 1.73 15.30
N ARG A 56 5.00 2.58 15.10
CA ARG A 56 3.62 2.37 15.56
C ARG A 56 2.65 2.37 14.39
N VAL A 57 1.57 1.62 14.52
CA VAL A 57 0.41 1.75 13.63
C VAL A 57 -0.30 3.04 14.04
N GLU A 58 -0.16 4.05 13.20
CA GLU A 58 -0.73 5.38 13.41
C GLU A 58 -2.17 5.44 12.93
N GLU A 59 -2.46 4.76 11.82
CA GLU A 59 -3.82 4.64 11.28
C GLU A 59 -3.97 3.30 10.56
N GLU A 60 -5.12 2.65 10.72
CA GLU A 60 -5.46 1.41 10.04
C GLU A 60 -6.95 1.32 9.71
N GLY A 61 -7.29 0.55 8.68
CA GLY A 61 -8.68 0.39 8.24
C GLY A 61 -8.83 -0.01 6.79
N ALA A 62 -10.04 0.11 6.25
CA ALA A 62 -10.28 -0.14 4.83
C ALA A 62 -9.52 0.90 3.97
N PRO A 63 -9.01 0.53 2.79
CA PRO A 63 -8.24 1.44 1.93
C PRO A 63 -8.99 2.73 1.60
N GLN A 64 -10.30 2.63 1.38
CA GLN A 64 -11.17 3.78 1.09
C GLN A 64 -11.26 4.78 2.24
N ASP A 65 -11.21 4.30 3.49
CA ASP A 65 -11.28 5.15 4.67
C ASP A 65 -9.91 5.75 4.95
N VAL A 66 -8.87 4.92 5.02
CA VAL A 66 -7.50 5.33 5.38
C VAL A 66 -6.87 6.19 4.29
N LEU A 67 -6.98 5.81 3.02
CA LEU A 67 -6.33 6.52 1.93
C LEU A 67 -7.25 7.56 1.28
N GLY A 68 -8.57 7.44 1.42
CA GLY A 68 -9.55 8.37 0.84
C GLY A 68 -9.98 9.48 1.82
N ASN A 69 -10.07 9.16 3.11
CA ASN A 69 -10.46 10.10 4.16
C ASN A 69 -9.57 9.93 5.40
N PRO A 70 -8.25 10.13 5.28
CA PRO A 70 -7.28 9.92 6.35
C PRO A 70 -7.61 10.79 7.58
N LYS A 71 -7.61 10.18 8.77
CA LYS A 71 -7.89 10.87 10.03
C LYS A 71 -6.65 11.43 10.69
N SER A 72 -5.50 10.77 10.55
CA SER A 72 -4.22 11.24 11.08
C SER A 72 -3.70 12.40 10.24
N GLU A 73 -3.33 13.50 10.90
CA GLU A 73 -2.62 14.62 10.26
C GLU A 73 -1.34 14.14 9.57
N ARG A 74 -0.69 13.11 10.13
CA ARG A 74 0.55 12.57 9.56
C ARG A 74 0.31 11.81 8.28
N LEU A 75 -0.77 11.02 8.21
CA LEU A 75 -1.16 10.34 6.98
C LEU A 75 -1.60 11.34 5.92
N GLN A 76 -2.32 12.40 6.29
CA GLN A 76 -2.67 13.50 5.38
C GLN A 76 -1.41 14.15 4.78
N GLN A 77 -0.41 14.48 5.62
CA GLN A 77 0.87 15.00 5.16
C GLN A 77 1.57 14.01 4.20
N PHE A 78 1.55 12.72 4.52
CA PHE A 78 2.17 11.66 3.71
C PHE A 78 1.54 11.55 2.33
N LEU A 79 0.21 11.50 2.26
CA LEU A 79 -0.52 11.39 1.00
C LEU A 79 -0.42 12.66 0.16
N SER A 80 -0.25 13.83 0.78
CA SER A 80 -0.06 15.09 0.06
C SER A 80 1.34 15.25 -0.58
N GLY A 81 2.25 14.29 -0.37
CA GLY A 81 3.64 14.38 -0.84
C GLY A 81 4.49 15.42 -0.09
N ASN A 82 3.98 15.95 1.03
CA ASN A 82 4.61 17.02 1.79
C ASN A 82 5.48 16.52 2.95
N LEU A 83 5.76 15.21 3.05
CA LEU A 83 6.77 14.73 3.99
C LEU A 83 8.18 15.06 3.46
N LYS A 84 8.81 16.07 4.06
CA LYS A 84 10.27 16.20 4.09
C LYS A 84 10.84 15.48 5.31
#